data_AF-F3BCA0-F1
#
_entry.id   AF-F3BCA0-F1
#
_cell.length_a   1.000
_cell.length_b   1.000
_cell.length_c   1.000
_cell.angle_alpha   90.00
_cell.angle_beta   90.00
_cell.angle_gamma   90.00
#
_symmetry.space_group_name_H-M   'P 1'
#
loop_
_entity.id
_entity.type
_entity.pdbx_description
1 polymer ?
#
loop_
_entity_poly.entity_id
_entity_poly.type
_entity_poly.pdbx_seq_one_letter_code
_entity_poly.pdbx_strand_id
1 'polypeptide(L)'
;MCRVISVANQKGGVAKSTTTLNLGVGLARQEKKVLLIDADPQGSLTASLGYVEPDDIGTTLATIMMNIINDEEIAEEEGILHHEEQVDLLPANIELSALEVTMSNVMSRELIMKEYIDTMRSRYDYILIDCMPSLGMMTINALVASDTVLIPVQAAYLPVKGLQQLIRTISMVKKRLNRKLTI
;
A
#
# COMPACT_ATOMS: atom_id res chain seq x y z
N MET A 1 -0.28 4.98 18.87
CA MET A 1 -1.19 5.48 17.81
C MET A 1 -0.53 5.11 16.49
N CYS A 2 -1.14 4.19 15.74
CA CYS A 2 -0.59 3.73 14.46
C CYS A 2 -0.52 4.87 13.45
N ARG A 3 0.59 4.95 12.71
CA ARG A 3 0.77 5.89 11.60
C ARG A 3 0.84 5.13 10.27
N VAL A 4 -0.07 5.46 9.35
CA VAL A 4 -0.14 4.84 8.03
C VAL A 4 0.52 5.75 6.99
N ILE A 5 1.48 5.21 6.24
CA ILE A 5 2.30 5.96 5.28
C ILE A 5 2.24 5.29 3.91
N SER A 6 1.66 5.96 2.91
CA SER A 6 1.80 5.54 1.51
C SER A 6 3.12 6.02 0.93
N VAL A 7 3.86 5.13 0.28
CA VAL A 7 5.03 5.47 -0.53
C VAL A 7 4.60 5.49 -1.99
N ALA A 8 4.37 6.70 -2.53
CA ALA A 8 3.69 6.87 -3.82
C ALA A 8 4.49 7.73 -4.80
N ASN A 9 4.56 7.28 -6.05
CA ASN A 9 5.04 8.05 -7.19
C ASN A 9 4.57 7.42 -8.50
N GLN A 10 4.04 8.25 -9.40
CA GLN A 10 3.61 7.84 -10.74
C GLN A 10 4.77 7.26 -11.57
N LYS A 11 6.01 7.69 -11.34
CA LYS A 11 7.16 7.18 -12.07
C LYS A 11 7.60 5.82 -11.50
N GLY A 12 7.81 4.84 -12.38
CA GLY A 12 8.51 3.60 -12.05
C GLY A 12 10.01 3.83 -11.78
N GLY A 13 10.65 2.93 -11.03
CA GLY A 13 12.11 2.98 -10.81
C GLY A 13 12.61 4.17 -10.00
N VAL A 14 11.79 4.75 -9.14
CA VAL A 14 12.18 5.84 -8.21
C VAL A 14 12.45 5.36 -6.79
N ALA A 15 12.72 4.06 -6.62
CA ALA A 15 13.00 3.41 -5.34
C ALA A 15 11.82 3.42 -4.34
N LYS A 16 10.57 3.28 -4.80
CA LYS A 16 9.38 3.15 -3.92
C LYS A 16 9.49 1.92 -3.02
N SER A 17 9.50 0.73 -3.60
CA SER A 17 9.62 -0.55 -2.87
C SER A 17 10.88 -0.61 -2.01
N THR A 18 12.01 -0.12 -2.53
CA THR A 18 13.26 -0.01 -1.77
C THR A 18 13.11 0.91 -0.56
N THR A 19 12.45 2.06 -0.71
CA THR A 19 12.19 2.99 0.39
C THR A 19 11.24 2.35 1.41
N THR A 20 10.16 1.73 0.95
CA THR A 20 9.17 1.06 1.81
C THR A 20 9.83 -0.02 2.68
N LEU A 21 10.61 -0.91 2.05
CA LEU A 21 11.31 -1.98 2.74
C LEU A 21 12.33 -1.45 3.76
N ASN A 22 13.24 -0.57 3.33
CA ASN A 22 14.33 -0.11 4.20
C ASN A 22 13.82 0.78 5.33
N LEU A 23 12.79 1.61 5.08
CA LEU A 23 12.13 2.38 6.13
C LEU A 23 11.45 1.44 7.14
N GLY A 24 10.77 0.41 6.65
CA GLY A 24 10.10 -0.58 7.47
C GLY A 24 11.05 -1.32 8.40
N VAL A 25 12.10 -1.92 7.83
CA VAL A 25 13.14 -2.62 8.60
C VAL A 25 13.86 -1.65 9.55
N GLY A 26 14.13 -0.41 9.13
CA GLY A 26 14.70 0.60 10.00
C GLY A 26 13.84 0.95 11.21
N LEU A 27 12.52 1.02 11.04
CA LEU A 27 11.55 1.21 12.13
C LEU A 27 11.45 -0.02 13.04
N ALA A 28 11.44 -1.23 12.47
CA ALA A 28 11.43 -2.48 13.22
C ALA A 28 12.67 -2.61 14.13
N ARG A 29 13.85 -2.23 13.63
CA ARG A 29 15.10 -2.15 14.41
C ARG A 29 15.05 -1.13 15.57
N GLN A 30 14.07 -0.23 15.58
CA GLN A 30 13.76 0.67 16.70
C GLN A 30 12.62 0.13 17.56
N GLU A 31 12.40 -1.18 17.56
CA GLU A 31 11.39 -1.91 18.33
C GLU A 31 9.95 -1.46 18.01
N LYS A 32 9.71 -0.95 16.79
CA LYS A 32 8.36 -0.63 16.32
C LYS A 32 7.72 -1.84 15.69
N LYS A 33 6.41 -2.03 15.93
CA LYS A 33 5.62 -3.01 15.18
C LYS A 33 5.28 -2.43 13.81
N VAL A 34 5.74 -3.07 12.75
CA VAL A 34 5.62 -2.57 11.38
C VAL A 34 4.94 -3.58 10.48
N LEU A 35 3.89 -3.14 9.79
CA LEU A 35 3.29 -3.87 8.68
C LEU A 35 3.67 -3.19 7.36
N LEU A 36 4.16 -3.97 6.42
CA LEU A 36 4.39 -3.60 5.03
C LEU A 36 3.25 -4.15 4.20
N ILE A 37 2.64 -3.31 3.36
CA ILE A 37 1.60 -3.73 2.43
C ILE A 37 2.14 -3.50 1.02
N ASP A 38 2.27 -4.57 0.26
CA ASP A 38 2.55 -4.49 -1.17
C ASP A 38 1.24 -4.18 -1.90
N ALA A 39 1.17 -3.04 -2.58
CA ALA A 39 0.02 -2.62 -3.39
C ALA A 39 0.45 -2.42 -4.85
N ASP A 40 1.40 -3.22 -5.32
CA ASP A 40 1.80 -3.35 -6.71
C ASP A 40 1.55 -4.78 -7.22
N PRO A 41 0.74 -4.99 -8.28
CA PRO A 41 0.55 -6.32 -8.86
C PRO A 41 1.85 -7.01 -9.30
N GLN A 42 2.95 -6.25 -9.48
CA GLN A 42 4.27 -6.82 -9.78
C GLN A 42 4.97 -7.42 -8.56
N GLY A 43 4.44 -7.25 -7.34
CA GLY A 43 4.98 -7.88 -6.14
C GLY A 43 6.43 -7.49 -5.82
N SER A 44 6.87 -6.29 -6.22
CA SER A 44 8.29 -5.90 -6.11
C SER A 44 8.77 -5.83 -4.66
N LEU A 45 7.91 -5.38 -3.74
CA LEU A 45 8.22 -5.38 -2.31
C LEU A 45 8.23 -6.82 -1.76
N THR A 46 7.22 -7.62 -2.14
CA THR A 46 7.08 -9.03 -1.77
C THR A 46 8.32 -9.84 -2.16
N ALA A 47 8.76 -9.73 -3.42
CA ALA A 47 9.96 -10.38 -3.92
C ALA A 47 11.24 -9.89 -3.23
N SER A 48 11.31 -8.60 -2.87
CA SER A 48 12.46 -8.03 -2.15
C SER A 48 12.65 -8.57 -0.74
N LEU A 49 11.60 -9.19 -0.16
CA LEU A 49 11.61 -9.88 1.13
C LEU A 49 11.82 -11.41 0.99
N GLY A 50 12.25 -11.89 -0.17
CA GLY A 50 12.56 -13.30 -0.40
C GLY A 50 11.37 -14.18 -0.79
N TYR A 51 10.16 -13.62 -0.88
CA TYR A 51 8.99 -14.32 -1.40
C TYR A 51 8.96 -14.23 -2.93
N VAL A 52 9.76 -15.08 -3.58
CA VAL A 52 10.06 -15.03 -5.03
C VAL A 52 8.99 -15.67 -5.93
N GLU A 53 8.03 -16.38 -5.36
CA GLU A 53 6.86 -16.94 -6.07
C GLU A 53 5.57 -16.33 -5.51
N PRO A 54 5.23 -15.07 -5.86
CA PRO A 54 4.05 -14.40 -5.32
C PRO A 54 2.73 -15.09 -5.64
N ASP A 55 2.69 -15.86 -6.74
CA ASP A 55 1.51 -16.62 -7.16
C ASP A 55 1.26 -17.86 -6.28
N ASP A 56 2.27 -18.36 -5.57
CA ASP A 56 2.15 -19.47 -4.61
C ASP A 56 1.76 -18.99 -3.20
N ILE A 57 1.63 -17.67 -3.02
CA ILE A 57 1.14 -17.08 -1.79
C ILE A 57 -0.39 -17.17 -1.78
N GLY A 58 -0.93 -17.99 -0.88
CA GLY A 58 -2.36 -18.30 -0.85
C GLY A 58 -3.29 -17.11 -0.60
N THR A 59 -2.93 -16.20 0.30
CA THR A 59 -3.73 -14.99 0.60
C THR A 59 -2.87 -13.75 0.41
N THR A 60 -3.35 -12.83 -0.42
CA THR A 60 -2.69 -11.55 -0.72
C THR A 60 -3.61 -10.38 -0.44
N LEU A 61 -3.12 -9.15 -0.61
CA LEU A 61 -3.95 -7.94 -0.58
C LEU A 61 -5.16 -8.05 -1.52
N ALA A 62 -5.04 -8.73 -2.67
CA ALA A 62 -6.14 -8.91 -3.61
C ALA A 62 -7.27 -9.75 -2.98
N THR A 63 -6.93 -10.86 -2.34
CA THR A 63 -7.86 -11.74 -1.61
C THR A 63 -8.60 -10.95 -0.52
N ILE A 64 -7.85 -10.23 0.32
CA ILE A 64 -8.40 -9.44 1.42
C ILE A 64 -9.37 -8.38 0.92
N MET A 65 -8.99 -7.62 -0.11
CA MET A 65 -9.87 -6.60 -0.66
C MET A 65 -11.11 -7.18 -1.34
N MET A 66 -11.00 -8.37 -1.96
CA MET A 66 -12.15 -9.07 -2.53
C MET A 66 -13.12 -9.53 -1.44
N ASN A 67 -12.62 -10.06 -0.33
CA ASN A 67 -13.44 -10.46 0.81
C ASN A 67 -14.22 -9.26 1.37
N ILE A 68 -13.59 -8.07 1.47
CA ILE A 68 -14.30 -6.84 1.87
C ILE A 68 -15.40 -6.48 0.88
N ILE A 69 -15.14 -6.57 -0.43
CA ILE A 69 -16.15 -6.27 -1.47
C ILE A 69 -17.37 -7.20 -1.35
N ASN A 70 -17.15 -8.45 -0.93
CA ASN A 70 -18.18 -9.47 -0.81
C ASN A 70 -18.84 -9.52 0.59
N ASP A 71 -18.47 -8.63 1.51
CA ASP A 71 -18.89 -8.67 2.93
C ASP A 71 -18.54 -10.01 3.63
N GLU A 72 -17.39 -10.60 3.27
CA GLU A 72 -16.88 -11.83 3.88
C GLU A 72 -16.02 -11.54 5.13
N GLU A 73 -16.04 -12.46 6.10
CA GLU A 73 -15.20 -12.34 7.30
C GLU A 73 -13.72 -12.53 6.96
N ILE A 74 -12.88 -11.68 7.52
CA ILE A 74 -11.42 -11.72 7.35
C ILE A 74 -10.81 -12.02 8.71
N ALA A 75 -10.03 -13.10 8.79
CA ALA A 75 -9.34 -13.44 10.03
C ALA A 75 -8.26 -12.39 10.36
N GLU A 76 -7.99 -12.17 11.65
CA GLU A 76 -7.08 -11.09 12.09
C GLU A 76 -5.68 -11.16 11.47
N GLU A 77 -5.16 -12.36 11.19
CA GLU A 77 -3.80 -12.57 10.64
C GLU A 77 -3.81 -13.12 9.22
N GLU A 78 -4.96 -13.05 8.55
CA GLU A 78 -5.12 -13.61 7.22
C GLU A 78 -4.19 -12.93 6.20
N GLY A 79 -3.36 -13.73 5.53
CA GLY A 79 -2.38 -13.25 4.55
C GLY A 79 -1.19 -12.48 5.10
N ILE A 80 -1.04 -12.37 6.43
CA ILE A 80 0.12 -11.71 7.03
C ILE A 80 1.29 -12.69 7.11
N LEU A 81 2.41 -12.32 6.48
CA LEU A 81 3.66 -13.07 6.50
C LEU A 81 4.64 -12.42 7.47
N HIS A 82 5.18 -13.19 8.40
CA HIS A 82 6.19 -12.73 9.35
C HIS A 82 7.60 -12.95 8.79
N HIS A 83 8.40 -11.88 8.71
CA HIS A 83 9.75 -11.91 8.16
C HIS A 83 10.84 -11.85 9.26
N GLU A 84 12.01 -12.43 9.00
CA GLU A 84 13.13 -12.51 9.96
C GLU A 84 13.70 -11.14 10.37
N GLU A 85 13.51 -10.12 9.53
CA GLU A 85 13.87 -8.71 9.83
C GLU A 85 12.85 -8.00 10.75
N GLN A 86 11.96 -8.74 11.42
CA GLN A 86 10.97 -8.24 12.40
C GLN A 86 9.93 -7.28 11.80
N VAL A 87 9.62 -7.46 10.51
CA VAL A 87 8.53 -6.79 9.82
C VAL A 87 7.48 -7.81 9.40
N ASP A 88 6.23 -7.38 9.40
CA ASP A 88 5.13 -8.16 8.85
C ASP A 88 4.84 -7.67 7.43
N LEU A 89 4.39 -8.58 6.56
CA LEU A 89 4.10 -8.30 5.16
C LEU A 89 2.71 -8.79 4.80
N LEU A 90 1.88 -7.91 4.24
CA LEU A 90 0.75 -8.29 3.41
C LEU A 90 1.20 -8.23 1.93
N PRO A 91 1.36 -9.39 1.27
CA PRO A 91 1.94 -9.47 -0.07
C PRO A 91 0.93 -9.10 -1.15
N ALA A 92 1.44 -8.93 -2.36
CA ALA A 92 0.67 -8.70 -3.58
C ALA A 92 0.99 -9.75 -4.63
N ASN A 93 0.01 -10.01 -5.51
CA ASN A 93 0.15 -10.82 -6.70
C ASN A 93 -0.53 -10.15 -7.90
N ILE A 94 -0.47 -10.80 -9.06
CA ILE A 94 -1.04 -10.29 -10.32
C ILE A 94 -2.55 -10.03 -10.24
N GLU A 95 -3.27 -10.68 -9.31
CA GLU A 95 -4.72 -10.58 -9.14
C GLU A 95 -5.19 -9.18 -8.75
N LEU A 96 -4.32 -8.35 -8.16
CA LEU A 96 -4.62 -6.92 -7.94
C LEU A 96 -5.00 -6.19 -9.23
N SER A 97 -4.45 -6.61 -10.37
CA SER A 97 -4.80 -6.04 -11.68
C SER A 97 -6.24 -6.38 -12.08
N ALA A 98 -6.68 -7.62 -11.78
CA ALA A 98 -8.05 -8.05 -12.04
C ALA A 98 -9.03 -7.37 -11.07
N LEU A 99 -8.64 -7.24 -9.80
CA LEU A 99 -9.41 -6.54 -8.78
C LEU A 99 -9.69 -5.08 -9.18
N GLU A 100 -8.72 -4.36 -9.74
CA GLU A 100 -8.91 -2.98 -10.20
C GLU A 100 -10.04 -2.86 -11.24
N VAL A 101 -10.22 -3.86 -12.10
CA VAL A 101 -11.34 -3.93 -13.05
C VAL A 101 -12.66 -4.21 -12.32
N THR A 102 -12.68 -5.17 -11.39
CA THR A 102 -13.87 -5.51 -10.59
C THR A 102 -14.39 -4.32 -9.78
N MET A 103 -13.48 -3.53 -9.21
CA MET A 103 -13.80 -2.32 -8.44
C MET A 103 -14.53 -1.26 -9.27
N SER A 104 -14.59 -1.36 -10.60
CA SER A 104 -15.27 -0.39 -11.46
C SER A 104 -16.76 -0.18 -11.14
N ASN A 105 -17.43 -1.21 -10.62
CA ASN A 105 -18.87 -1.18 -10.29
C ASN A 105 -19.15 -1.21 -8.78
N VAL A 106 -18.11 -1.23 -7.95
CA VAL A 106 -18.25 -1.31 -6.49
C VAL A 106 -18.56 0.06 -5.91
N MET A 107 -19.54 0.12 -5.01
CA MET A 107 -19.89 1.34 -4.27
C MET A 107 -18.78 1.64 -3.26
N SER A 108 -18.43 2.93 -3.08
CA SER A 108 -17.39 3.35 -2.14
C SER A 108 -16.04 2.64 -2.32
N ARG A 109 -15.74 2.21 -3.55
CA ARG A 109 -14.53 1.46 -3.94
C ARG A 109 -13.20 2.09 -3.50
N GLU A 110 -13.17 3.38 -3.25
CA GLU A 110 -12.00 4.10 -2.72
C GLU A 110 -11.73 3.86 -1.23
N LEU A 111 -12.69 3.28 -0.49
CA LEU A 111 -12.62 3.03 0.94
C LEU A 111 -12.20 1.60 1.30
N ILE A 112 -12.17 0.66 0.34
CA ILE A 112 -11.98 -0.77 0.59
C ILE A 112 -10.69 -1.04 1.37
N MET A 113 -9.55 -0.52 0.91
CA MET A 113 -8.28 -0.71 1.64
C MET A 113 -8.30 -0.02 3.00
N LYS A 114 -9.05 1.07 3.14
CA LYS A 114 -9.16 1.80 4.40
C LYS A 114 -9.91 0.97 5.45
N GLU A 115 -10.96 0.25 5.06
CA GLU A 115 -11.71 -0.63 5.95
C GLU A 115 -10.79 -1.71 6.53
N TYR A 116 -9.97 -2.36 5.69
CA TYR A 116 -8.94 -3.29 6.15
C TYR A 116 -7.92 -2.62 7.09
N ILE A 117 -7.33 -1.50 6.67
CA ILE A 117 -6.26 -0.86 7.44
C ILE A 117 -6.76 -0.40 8.81
N ASP A 118 -8.00 0.06 8.91
CA ASP A 118 -8.57 0.51 10.18
C ASP A 118 -8.70 -0.64 11.21
N THR A 119 -8.87 -1.90 10.78
CA THR A 119 -8.84 -3.06 11.69
C THR A 119 -7.42 -3.36 12.20
N MET A 120 -6.40 -3.07 11.39
CA MET A 120 -4.99 -3.34 11.73
C MET A 120 -4.32 -2.25 12.57
N ARG A 121 -4.90 -1.05 12.65
CA ARG A 121 -4.32 0.11 13.36
C ARG A 121 -4.06 -0.10 14.85
N SER A 122 -4.71 -1.06 15.50
CA SER A 122 -4.47 -1.36 16.92
C SER A 122 -3.22 -2.21 17.17
N ARG A 123 -2.73 -2.89 16.13
CA ARG A 123 -1.67 -3.92 16.22
C ARG A 123 -0.29 -3.40 15.88
N TYR A 124 -0.22 -2.38 15.03
CA TYR A 124 1.03 -1.83 14.52
C TYR A 124 1.27 -0.40 14.99
N ASP A 125 2.53 -0.03 15.12
CA ASP A 125 2.94 1.36 15.28
C ASP A 125 2.98 2.06 13.92
N TYR A 126 3.39 1.33 12.87
CA TYR A 126 3.49 1.83 11.51
C TYR A 126 2.92 0.83 10.51
N ILE A 127 2.19 1.35 9.51
CA ILE A 127 1.79 0.61 8.32
C ILE A 127 2.34 1.36 7.13
N LEU A 128 3.19 0.71 6.33
CA LEU A 128 3.77 1.29 5.12
C LEU A 128 3.16 0.62 3.88
N ILE A 129 2.61 1.42 2.97
CA ILE A 129 1.96 0.92 1.74
C ILE A 129 2.87 1.23 0.56
N ASP A 130 3.36 0.21 -0.14
CA ASP A 130 4.11 0.36 -1.38
C ASP A 130 3.17 0.47 -2.57
N CYS A 131 2.98 1.69 -3.09
CA CYS A 131 2.05 1.90 -4.19
C CYS A 131 2.68 1.57 -5.54
N MET A 132 1.90 0.95 -6.43
CA MET A 132 2.27 0.78 -7.83
C MET A 132 2.60 2.12 -8.55
N PRO A 133 3.38 2.12 -9.65
CA PRO A 133 3.68 3.30 -10.46
C PRO A 133 2.47 3.76 -11.31
N SER A 134 1.32 3.97 -10.69
CA SER A 134 0.10 4.42 -11.33
C SER A 134 -0.61 5.47 -10.46
N LEU A 135 -1.58 6.17 -11.04
CA LEU A 135 -2.53 7.02 -10.32
C LEU A 135 -3.95 6.44 -10.40
N GLY A 136 -4.03 5.10 -10.53
CA GLY A 136 -5.28 4.33 -10.62
C GLY A 136 -5.98 4.14 -9.29
N MET A 137 -6.96 3.24 -9.26
CA MET A 137 -7.83 3.02 -8.08
C MET A 137 -7.07 2.45 -6.89
N MET A 138 -6.03 1.65 -7.13
CA MET A 138 -5.17 1.12 -6.05
C MET A 138 -4.43 2.24 -5.32
N THR A 139 -3.82 3.16 -6.07
CA THR A 139 -3.16 4.34 -5.49
C THR A 139 -4.15 5.23 -4.74
N ILE A 140 -5.37 5.42 -5.26
CA ILE A 140 -6.41 6.17 -4.55
C ILE A 140 -6.75 5.51 -3.21
N ASN A 141 -6.97 4.20 -3.19
CA ASN A 141 -7.24 3.43 -1.96
C ASN A 141 -6.15 3.62 -0.91
N ALA A 142 -4.88 3.49 -1.31
CA ALA A 142 -3.73 3.69 -0.43
C ALA A 142 -3.70 5.10 0.17
N LEU A 143 -3.95 6.13 -0.64
CA LEU A 143 -3.99 7.53 -0.19
C LEU A 143 -5.18 7.81 0.75
N VAL A 144 -6.32 7.16 0.52
CA VAL A 144 -7.50 7.29 1.38
C VAL A 144 -7.28 6.64 2.74
N ALA A 145 -6.59 5.50 2.79
CA ALA A 145 -6.28 4.80 4.03
C ALA A 145 -5.15 5.45 4.85
N SER A 146 -4.30 6.24 4.21
CA SER A 146 -3.07 6.77 4.80
C SER A 146 -3.25 8.04 5.63
N ASP A 147 -2.36 8.23 6.60
CA ASP A 147 -2.24 9.48 7.34
C ASP A 147 -1.27 10.43 6.63
N THR A 148 -0.16 9.88 6.10
CA THR A 148 0.87 10.64 5.38
C THR A 148 1.29 9.99 4.06
N VAL A 149 1.82 10.79 3.13
CA VAL A 149 2.35 10.32 1.84
C VAL A 149 3.82 10.66 1.72
N LEU A 150 4.66 9.64 1.60
CA LEU A 150 6.08 9.79 1.25
C LEU A 150 6.23 9.71 -0.27
N ILE A 151 6.92 10.69 -0.86
CA ILE A 151 7.14 10.75 -2.31
C ILE A 151 8.65 10.63 -2.60
N PRO A 152 9.16 9.43 -2.91
CA PRO A 152 10.53 9.27 -3.37
C PRO A 152 10.71 9.95 -4.73
N VAL A 153 11.70 10.84 -4.86
CA VAL A 153 11.98 11.57 -6.10
C VAL A 153 13.43 11.35 -6.50
N GLN A 154 13.64 10.93 -7.74
CA GLN A 154 14.96 10.92 -8.35
C GLN A 154 15.37 12.37 -8.69
N ALA A 155 16.56 12.78 -8.27
CA ALA A 155 17.13 14.10 -8.58
C ALA A 155 17.56 14.21 -10.06
N ALA A 156 16.58 14.19 -10.97
CA ALA A 156 16.75 14.31 -12.41
C ALA A 156 15.81 15.39 -12.98
N TYR A 157 15.98 15.78 -14.25
CA TYR A 157 15.25 16.90 -14.87
C TYR A 157 13.80 16.57 -15.28
N LEU A 158 13.56 15.37 -15.81
CA LEU A 158 12.26 14.90 -16.32
C LEU A 158 11.12 14.58 -15.29
N PRO A 159 11.34 14.36 -13.97
CA PRO A 159 10.29 13.97 -13.01
C PRO A 159 9.21 15.02 -12.69
N VAL A 160 9.37 16.29 -13.11
CA VAL A 160 8.48 17.38 -12.67
C VAL A 160 7.02 17.15 -13.08
N LYS A 161 6.77 16.66 -14.30
CA LYS A 161 5.40 16.45 -14.79
C LYS A 161 4.65 15.38 -14.01
N GLY A 162 5.30 14.25 -13.70
CA GLY A 162 4.68 13.16 -12.95
C GLY A 162 4.42 13.54 -11.49
N LEU A 163 5.36 14.27 -10.88
CA LEU A 163 5.18 14.83 -9.54
C LEU A 163 3.99 15.80 -9.47
N GLN A 164 3.82 16.66 -10.47
CA GLN A 164 2.67 17.57 -10.54
C GLN A 164 1.34 16.81 -10.61
N GLN A 165 1.26 15.72 -11.36
CA GLN A 165 0.05 14.90 -11.44
C GLN A 165 -0.25 14.22 -10.10
N LEU A 166 0.77 13.65 -9.44
CA LEU A 166 0.62 13.06 -8.12
C LEU A 166 0.14 14.09 -7.08
N ILE A 167 0.74 15.29 -7.04
CA ILE A 167 0.33 16.36 -6.11
C ILE A 167 -1.14 16.76 -6.34
N ARG A 168 -1.59 16.81 -7.60
CA ARG A 168 -3.01 17.07 -7.93
C ARG A 168 -3.91 15.95 -7.41
N THR A 169 -3.52 14.69 -7.58
CA THR A 169 -4.26 13.54 -7.07
C THR A 169 -4.35 13.56 -5.54
N ILE A 170 -3.22 13.77 -4.84
CA ILE A 170 -3.19 13.89 -3.38
C ILE A 170 -4.08 15.04 -2.92
N SER A 171 -4.03 16.19 -3.60
CA SER A 171 -4.89 17.34 -3.28
C SER A 171 -6.38 17.04 -3.46
N MET A 172 -6.74 16.26 -4.47
CA MET A 172 -8.12 15.83 -4.72
C MET A 172 -8.60 14.86 -3.64
N VAL A 173 -7.81 13.82 -3.34
CA VAL A 173 -8.09 12.84 -2.27
C VAL A 173 -8.23 13.57 -0.94
N LYS A 174 -7.30 14.49 -0.62
CA LYS A 174 -7.36 15.28 0.61
C LYS A 174 -8.66 16.07 0.74
N LYS A 175 -9.11 16.72 -0.33
CA LYS A 175 -10.31 17.56 -0.29
C LYS A 175 -11.60 16.75 -0.19
N ARG A 176 -11.67 15.60 -0.88
CA ARG A 176 -12.92 14.87 -1.09
C ARG A 176 -13.08 13.62 -0.23
N LEU A 177 -11.99 12.91 0.04
CA LEU A 177 -12.02 11.55 0.59
C LEU A 177 -11.29 11.43 1.94
N ASN A 178 -10.14 12.11 2.10
CA ASN A 178 -9.32 12.01 3.32
C ASN A 178 -8.73 13.37 3.74
N ARG A 179 -9.50 14.16 4.49
CA ARG A 179 -9.08 15.51 4.94
C ARG A 179 -7.83 15.54 5.83
N LYS A 180 -7.50 14.41 6.44
CA LYS A 180 -6.38 14.24 7.38
C LYS A 180 -5.03 14.09 6.66
N LEU A 181 -5.06 13.69 5.38
CA LEU A 181 -3.88 13.34 4.60
C LEU A 181 -2.87 14.49 4.54
N THR A 182 -1.61 14.21 4.85
CA THR A 182 -0.48 15.13 4.67
C THR A 182 0.59 14.54 3.79
N ILE A 183 1.43 15.40 3.21
CA ILE A 183 2.67 15.01 2.52
C ILE A 183 3.79 15.21 3.54
#